data_AF-A0AAV9PIE7-F1
#
_entry.id   AF-A0AAV9PIE7-F1
#
_cell.length_a   1.000
_cell.length_b   1.000
_cell.length_c   1.000
_cell.angle_alpha   90.00
_cell.angle_beta   90.00
_cell.angle_gamma   90.00
#
_symmetry.space_group_name_H-M   'P 1'
#
loop_
_entity.id
_entity.type
_entity.pdbx_description
1 polymer ?
#
loop_
_entity_poly.entity_id
_entity_poly.type
_entity_poly.pdbx_seq_one_letter_code
_entity_poly.pdbx_strand_id
1 'polypeptide(L)'
;MGSISKAPYMQHLPAWAYKMSKAAVNMLTVDYSLQLNDEGFTVFPLSPGWLKTDLGSQHAHLEVDVGVKATLEIILDAGPESNGRFRDIKVPGWEQMYPGKDSAW
;
A
#
# COMPACT_ATOMS: atom_id res chain seq x y z
N MET A 1 -7.16 -2.35 1.95
CA MET A 1 -8.34 -2.18 1.07
C MET A 1 -7.99 -2.00 -0.41
N GLY A 2 -6.72 -1.86 -0.79
CA GLY A 2 -6.31 -1.76 -2.21
C GLY A 2 -5.92 -3.09 -2.87
N SER A 3 -5.81 -4.18 -2.11
CA SER A 3 -5.50 -5.51 -2.63
C SER A 3 -6.81 -6.33 -2.77
N ILE A 4 -7.03 -6.86 -3.97
CA ILE A 4 -8.09 -7.78 -4.36
C ILE A 4 -7.93 -9.12 -3.63
N SER A 5 -6.71 -9.64 -3.51
CA SER A 5 -6.46 -10.86 -2.71
C SER A 5 -6.78 -10.68 -1.22
N LYS A 6 -6.76 -9.45 -0.70
CA LYS A 6 -7.22 -9.14 0.67
C LYS A 6 -8.74 -8.89 0.76
N ALA A 7 -9.51 -8.99 -0.33
CA ALA A 7 -10.95 -8.74 -0.32
C ALA A 7 -11.76 -9.61 0.67
N PRO A 8 -11.49 -10.93 0.85
CA PRO A 8 -12.22 -11.74 1.82
C PRO A 8 -12.11 -11.20 3.27
N TYR A 9 -10.95 -10.67 3.66
CA TYR A 9 -10.74 -10.07 4.99
C TYR A 9 -11.47 -8.74 5.17
N MET A 10 -11.85 -8.07 4.08
CA MET A 10 -12.41 -6.72 4.07
C MET A 10 -13.85 -6.68 3.57
N GLN A 11 -14.49 -7.83 3.39
CA GLN A 11 -15.85 -7.93 2.83
C GLN A 11 -16.90 -7.18 3.66
N HIS A 12 -16.69 -7.07 4.97
CA HIS A 12 -17.61 -6.41 5.90
C HIS A 12 -17.52 -4.88 5.89
N LEU A 13 -16.51 -4.29 5.24
CA LEU A 13 -16.36 -2.84 5.12
C LEU A 13 -17.12 -2.33 3.89
N PRO A 14 -18.18 -1.50 4.03
CA PRO A 14 -18.99 -1.01 2.92
C PRO A 14 -18.33 0.16 2.18
N ALA A 15 -17.09 -0.06 1.70
CA ALA A 15 -16.25 0.94 1.06
C ALA A 15 -16.04 0.64 -0.44
N TRP A 16 -17.11 0.28 -1.16
CA TRP A 16 -17.01 -0.22 -2.55
C TRP A 16 -16.30 0.75 -3.50
N ALA A 17 -16.70 2.02 -3.50
CA ALA A 17 -16.09 3.04 -4.36
C ALA A 17 -14.58 3.21 -4.06
N TYR A 18 -14.21 3.20 -2.78
CA TYR A 18 -12.80 3.26 -2.36
C TYR A 18 -12.00 2.03 -2.81
N LYS A 19 -12.56 0.82 -2.66
CA LYS A 19 -11.92 -0.42 -3.10
C LYS A 19 -11.71 -0.41 -4.62
N MET A 20 -12.74 -0.03 -5.38
CA MET A 20 -12.66 0.08 -6.84
C MET A 20 -11.63 1.13 -7.29
N SER A 21 -11.59 2.31 -6.65
CA SER A 21 -10.64 3.35 -7.01
C SER A 21 -9.20 2.92 -6.73
N LYS A 22 -8.94 2.20 -5.63
CA LYS A 22 -7.61 1.65 -5.32
C LYS A 22 -7.21 0.52 -6.26
N ALA A 23 -8.15 -0.34 -6.67
CA ALA A 23 -7.88 -1.33 -7.71
C ALA A 23 -7.52 -0.68 -9.07
N ALA A 24 -8.22 0.39 -9.45
CA ALA A 24 -7.91 1.15 -10.67
C ALA A 24 -6.54 1.82 -10.61
N VAL A 25 -6.20 2.50 -9.50
CA VAL A 25 -4.87 3.08 -9.29
C VAL A 25 -3.78 2.00 -9.34
N ASN A 26 -4.04 0.84 -8.76
CA ASN A 26 -3.10 -0.27 -8.78
C ASN A 26 -2.81 -0.78 -10.20
N MET A 27 -3.82 -0.90 -11.05
CA MET A 27 -3.63 -1.26 -12.46
C MET A 27 -2.86 -0.17 -13.22
N LEU A 28 -3.20 1.12 -13.01
CA LEU A 28 -2.48 2.23 -13.62
C LEU A 28 -0.99 2.22 -13.23
N THR A 29 -0.67 1.90 -11.98
CA THR A 29 0.71 1.76 -11.53
C THR A 29 1.45 0.64 -12.27
N VAL A 30 0.80 -0.49 -12.55
CA VAL A 30 1.40 -1.57 -13.35
C VAL A 30 1.69 -1.08 -14.76
N ASP A 31 0.74 -0.42 -15.41
CA ASP A 31 0.93 0.11 -16.77
C ASP A 31 2.11 1.10 -16.82
N TYR A 32 2.20 2.02 -15.87
CA TYR A 32 3.31 2.98 -15.80
C TYR A 32 4.64 2.31 -15.45
N SER A 33 4.64 1.29 -14.58
CA SER A 33 5.85 0.53 -14.27
C SER A 33 6.45 -0.14 -15.50
N LEU A 34 5.60 -0.57 -16.45
CA LEU A 34 6.03 -1.20 -17.69
C LEU A 34 6.45 -0.15 -18.73
N GLN A 35 5.65 0.90 -18.91
CA GLN A 35 5.88 1.92 -19.93
C GLN A 35 7.14 2.75 -19.67
N LEU A 36 7.41 3.07 -18.40
CA LEU A 36 8.51 3.96 -18.00
C LEU A 36 9.77 3.17 -17.59
N ASN A 37 9.75 1.84 -17.70
CA ASN A 37 10.86 0.98 -17.28
C ASN A 37 12.15 1.30 -18.05
N ASP A 38 12.06 1.44 -19.37
CA ASP A 38 13.22 1.66 -20.23
C ASP A 38 13.79 3.08 -20.08
N GLU A 39 13.01 4.00 -19.51
CA GLU A 39 13.44 5.34 -19.11
C GLU A 39 14.10 5.38 -17.71
N GLY A 40 14.13 4.24 -17.00
CA GLY A 40 14.78 4.10 -15.70
C GLY A 40 13.92 4.55 -14.51
N PHE A 41 12.61 4.72 -14.68
CA PHE A 41 11.72 5.04 -13.57
C PHE A 41 11.32 3.80 -12.76
N THR A 42 11.19 3.99 -11.45
CA THR A 42 10.60 3.03 -10.52
C THR A 42 9.21 3.51 -10.12
N VAL A 43 8.18 2.73 -10.43
CA VAL A 43 6.78 3.04 -10.12
C VAL A 43 6.15 1.90 -9.33
N PHE A 44 5.61 2.18 -8.15
CA PHE A 44 4.98 1.16 -7.31
C PHE A 44 3.87 1.74 -6.43
N PRO A 45 2.81 0.96 -6.09
CA PRO A 45 1.84 1.37 -5.11
C PRO A 45 2.35 1.02 -3.71
N LEU A 46 1.98 1.85 -2.74
CA LEU A 46 2.31 1.66 -1.34
C LEU A 46 1.05 1.78 -0.47
N SER A 47 0.90 0.85 0.47
CA SER A 47 -0.15 0.85 1.47
C SER A 47 0.44 1.25 2.83
N PRO A 48 0.06 2.43 3.38
CA PRO A 48 0.66 3.00 4.58
C PRO A 48 0.06 2.44 5.88
N GLY A 49 -0.71 1.36 5.81
CA GLY A 49 -1.49 0.85 6.94
C GLY A 49 -2.76 1.64 7.22
N TRP A 50 -3.43 1.34 8.35
CA TRP A 50 -4.64 2.01 8.79
C TRP A 50 -4.30 3.02 9.89
N LEU A 51 -4.20 4.29 9.51
CA LEU A 51 -3.69 5.39 10.32
C LEU A 51 -4.80 6.26 10.91
N LYS A 52 -4.61 6.77 12.13
CA LYS A 52 -5.51 7.70 12.83
C LYS A 52 -5.53 9.09 12.18
N THR A 53 -6.17 9.17 11.04
CA THR A 53 -6.42 10.38 10.24
C THR A 53 -7.93 10.63 10.15
N ASP A 54 -8.36 11.74 9.56
CA ASP A 54 -9.79 11.96 9.28
C ASP A 54 -10.40 10.84 8.41
N LEU A 55 -9.64 10.33 7.43
CA LEU A 55 -10.07 9.21 6.59
C LEU A 55 -10.09 7.87 7.35
N GLY A 56 -9.06 7.63 8.17
CA GLY A 56 -8.92 6.38 8.93
C GLY A 56 -9.76 6.32 10.20
N SER A 57 -10.25 7.47 10.68
CA SER A 57 -10.92 7.67 11.97
C SER A 57 -10.06 7.32 13.20
N GLN A 58 -10.59 7.60 14.39
CA GLN A 58 -9.98 7.23 15.67
C GLN A 58 -9.96 5.71 15.92
N HIS A 59 -10.67 4.92 15.10
CA HIS A 59 -10.67 3.46 15.19
C HIS A 59 -9.46 2.80 14.52
N ALA A 60 -8.70 3.56 13.74
CA ALA A 60 -7.40 3.11 13.25
C ALA A 60 -6.46 2.77 14.41
N HIS A 61 -5.61 1.77 14.22
CA HIS A 61 -4.75 1.26 15.29
C HIS A 61 -3.32 1.79 15.22
N LEU A 62 -2.92 2.43 14.11
CA LEU A 62 -1.63 3.09 14.00
C LEU A 62 -1.76 4.61 14.14
N GLU A 63 -0.83 5.21 14.86
CA GLU A 63 -0.62 6.65 14.84
C GLU A 63 -0.04 7.08 13.48
N VAL A 64 -0.26 8.34 13.10
CA VAL A 64 0.16 8.87 11.79
C VAL A 64 1.67 8.86 11.63
N ASP A 65 2.41 9.22 12.67
CA ASP A 65 3.88 9.28 12.67
C ASP A 65 4.51 7.90 12.42
N VAL A 66 3.93 6.83 12.98
CA VAL A 66 4.34 5.44 12.74
C VAL A 66 4.20 5.08 11.26
N GLY A 67 3.04 5.39 10.67
CA GLY A 67 2.78 5.13 9.25
C GLY A 67 3.68 5.93 8.31
N VAL A 68 3.88 7.22 8.61
CA VAL A 68 4.75 8.11 7.82
C VAL A 68 6.19 7.63 7.86
N LYS A 69 6.72 7.30 9.04
CA LYS A 69 8.10 6.81 9.18
C LYS A 69 8.31 5.53 8.36
N ALA A 70 7.45 4.53 8.51
CA ALA A 70 7.58 3.27 7.79
C ALA A 70 7.40 3.43 6.26
N THR A 71 6.55 4.37 5.85
CA THR A 71 6.37 4.70 4.42
C THR A 71 7.63 5.36 3.84
N LEU A 72 8.22 6.32 4.56
CA LEU A 72 9.46 6.98 4.14
C LEU A 72 10.62 6.00 4.02
N GLU A 73 10.74 5.05 4.95
CA GLU A 73 11.74 3.98 4.87
C GLU A 73 11.62 3.19 3.56
N ILE A 74 10.42 2.84 3.12
CA ILE A 74 10.21 2.15 1.83
C ILE A 74 10.59 3.04 0.65
N ILE A 75 10.18 4.31 0.67
CA ILE A 75 10.45 5.23 -0.45
C ILE A 75 11.96 5.49 -0.59
N LEU A 76 12.67 5.66 0.52
CA LEU A 76 14.11 5.94 0.54
C LEU A 76 14.96 4.71 0.17
N ASP A 77 14.45 3.50 0.40
CA ASP A 77 15.10 2.23 0.04
C ASP A 77 14.74 1.75 -1.37
N ALA A 78 13.71 2.34 -2.01
CA ALA A 78 13.20 1.85 -3.27
C ALA A 78 14.20 2.02 -4.44
N GLY A 79 14.46 0.93 -5.15
CA GLY A 79 15.20 0.91 -6.41
C GLY A 79 14.42 0.22 -7.53
N PRO A 80 15.08 -0.11 -8.66
CA PRO A 80 14.46 -0.79 -9.80
C PRO A 80 13.76 -2.12 -9.42
N GLU A 81 14.26 -2.82 -8.40
CA GLU A 81 13.68 -4.07 -7.87
C GLU A 81 12.32 -3.88 -7.18
N SER A 82 11.94 -2.64 -6.89
CA SER A 82 10.64 -2.26 -6.34
C SER A 82 9.61 -1.96 -7.44
N ASN A 83 10.04 -1.81 -8.69
CA ASN A 83 9.17 -1.44 -9.82
C ASN A 83 8.03 -2.47 -10.00
N GLY A 84 6.79 -1.99 -10.10
CA GLY A 84 5.61 -2.83 -10.29
C GLY A 84 5.26 -3.74 -9.10
N ARG A 85 5.78 -3.51 -7.89
CA ARG A 85 5.50 -4.33 -6.70
C ARG A 85 4.64 -3.60 -5.69
N PHE A 86 3.56 -4.21 -5.21
CA PHE A 86 2.70 -3.58 -4.21
C PHE A 86 3.34 -3.65 -2.81
N ARG A 87 3.87 -2.52 -2.33
CA ARG A 87 4.57 -2.42 -1.05
C ARG A 87 3.61 -2.21 0.13
N ASP A 88 3.84 -2.94 1.21
CA ASP A 88 3.21 -2.72 2.52
C ASP A 88 4.27 -2.34 3.56
N ILE A 89 3.89 -1.50 4.52
CA ILE A 89 4.75 -1.12 5.63
C ILE A 89 5.12 -2.30 6.55
N LYS A 90 6.26 -2.15 7.23
CA LYS A 90 6.67 -2.99 8.36
C LYS A 90 6.46 -2.20 9.65
N VAL A 91 5.76 -2.78 10.62
CA VAL A 91 5.56 -2.13 11.93
C VAL A 91 5.90 -3.12 13.04
N PRO A 92 6.92 -2.85 13.88
CA PRO A 92 7.24 -3.69 15.03
C PRO A 92 6.05 -3.87 15.98
N GLY A 93 5.77 -5.10 16.38
CA GLY A 93 4.63 -5.46 17.23
C GLY A 93 3.30 -5.64 16.47
N TRP A 94 3.29 -5.40 15.15
CA TRP A 94 2.14 -5.58 14.27
C TRP A 94 2.45 -6.51 13.10
N GLU A 95 3.43 -7.40 13.22
CA GLU A 95 3.96 -8.21 12.11
C GLU A 95 2.91 -9.09 11.44
N GLN A 96 1.85 -9.47 12.17
CA GLN A 96 0.74 -10.21 11.58
C GLN A 96 -0.04 -9.39 10.54
N MET A 97 -0.14 -8.07 10.73
CA MET A 97 -0.89 -7.16 9.85
C MET A 97 0.03 -6.38 8.90
N TYR A 98 1.23 -6.02 9.36
CA TYR A 98 2.23 -5.21 8.67
C TYR A 98 3.61 -5.89 8.68
N PRO A 99 3.78 -7.00 7.96
CA PRO A 99 5.04 -7.75 7.94
C PRO A 99 6.16 -7.08 7.13
N GLY A 100 5.89 -6.00 6.38
CA GLY A 100 6.84 -5.41 5.43
C GLY A 100 7.09 -6.24 4.18
N LYS A 101 6.23 -7.24 3.90
CA LYS A 101 6.27 -8.04 2.67
C LYS A 101 5.37 -7.41 1.63
N ASP A 102 5.66 -7.63 0.36
CA ASP A 102 4.78 -7.18 -0.70
C ASP A 102 3.38 -7.78 -0.52
N SER A 103 2.38 -6.94 -0.76
CA SER A 103 1.01 -7.38 -0.91
C SER A 103 0.85 -8.12 -2.22
N ALA A 104 0.11 -9.24 -2.17
CA ALA A 104 -0.50 -9.76 -3.38
C ALA A 104 -1.55 -8.75 -3.89
N TRP A 105 -1.71 -8.69 -5.20
CA TRP A 105 -2.68 -7.81 -5.84
C TRP A 105 -4.12 -8.14 -5.48
#